data_AF-A0AAD5Z8X7-F1
#
_entry.id   AF-A0AAD5Z8X7-F1
#
_cell.length_a   1.000
_cell.length_b   1.000
_cell.length_c   1.000
_cell.angle_alpha   90.00
_cell.angle_beta   90.00
_cell.angle_gamma   90.00
#
_symmetry.space_group_name_H-M   'P 1'
#
loop_
_entity.id
_entity.type
_entity.pdbx_description
1 polymer ?
#
loop_
_entity_poly.entity_id
_entity_poly.type
_entity_poly.pdbx_seq_one_letter_code
_entity_poly.pdbx_strand_id
1 'polypeptide(L)'
;MISPSDSSVDACPDSAANYLQTGDTASLPLLCHYPVKAQYLSNDPNYLSCSNQACVAQIGGICLQYACLGSVTFHVVNIRTDIEFVFFTGDFSSPCVLTRTNPIKFTNPSAPLYGHVSSIDSTGTSMRLTWVSGDQTPQQVQYASGKSATSTVKTFTVADMCSASGIPSPATDFGWHNPGYIHSAVMTGLSPSTTYSYYYGSSSVGWSNTLSFKTPPASGAANLTFIVYGDMGKAPLDQSPGSTSVASAITGDIDAHHIDSIFHIGDISYATGFLVEWEFFLKQIEPYASRVSYMAAIGNHERDYPGSGSFYSLTDSGGECGVPYGTYFQMPVSATDKPWYSIEQGPIHFTVISTEHDFTSGSEQVQIT
;
A
#
# COMPACT_ATOMS: atom_id res chain seq x y z
N MET A 1 -4.92 6.45 16.24
CA MET A 1 -4.66 5.00 16.08
C MET A 1 -3.17 4.85 15.85
N ILE A 2 -2.48 4.09 16.70
CA ILE A 2 -1.02 3.98 16.72
C ILE A 2 -0.63 2.53 16.49
N SER A 3 0.42 2.30 15.70
CA SER A 3 0.98 0.97 15.45
C SER A 3 2.47 1.10 15.12
N PRO A 4 3.34 0.25 15.69
CA PRO A 4 3.05 -0.69 16.77
C PRO A 4 2.57 0.00 18.06
N SER A 5 1.92 -0.72 18.96
CA SER A 5 1.27 -0.13 20.15
C SER A 5 2.22 0.54 21.14
N ASP A 6 3.52 0.25 21.06
CA ASP A 6 4.58 0.82 21.89
C ASP A 6 5.24 2.08 21.27
N SER A 7 4.75 2.56 20.13
CA SER A 7 5.27 3.76 19.48
C SER A 7 5.06 5.02 20.32
N SER A 8 5.97 5.99 20.20
CA SER A 8 5.86 7.25 20.93
C SER A 8 4.65 8.06 20.47
N VAL A 9 3.89 8.56 21.44
CA VAL A 9 2.77 9.50 21.23
C VAL A 9 3.03 10.83 21.91
N ASP A 10 4.30 11.12 22.19
CA ASP A 10 4.70 12.42 22.70
C ASP A 10 4.46 13.48 21.63
N ALA A 11 4.12 14.69 22.05
CA ALA A 11 3.93 15.81 21.14
C ALA A 11 5.29 16.18 20.50
N CYS A 12 5.32 16.26 19.17
CA CYS A 12 6.49 16.62 18.38
C CYS A 12 6.10 17.65 17.32
N PRO A 13 6.11 18.96 17.63
CA PRO A 13 5.70 19.98 16.68
C PRO A 13 6.50 19.97 15.36
N ASP A 14 7.75 19.54 15.42
CA ASP A 14 8.65 19.47 14.26
C ASP A 14 8.21 18.41 13.22
N SER A 15 7.36 17.44 13.59
CA SER A 15 6.82 16.45 12.64
C SER A 15 5.89 17.06 11.60
N ALA A 16 5.45 18.31 11.78
CA ALA A 16 4.71 19.06 10.78
C ALA A 16 5.45 19.14 9.43
N ALA A 17 6.78 19.25 9.45
CA ALA A 17 7.60 19.30 8.23
C ALA A 17 7.59 17.94 7.48
N ASN A 18 7.46 16.84 8.20
CA ASN A 18 7.40 15.49 7.61
C ASN A 18 6.03 15.24 6.96
N TYR A 19 4.94 15.71 7.57
CA TYR A 19 3.59 15.52 7.01
C TYR A 19 3.38 16.24 5.68
N LEU A 20 4.09 17.31 5.38
CA LEU A 20 4.01 17.95 4.07
C LEU A 20 4.47 17.02 2.93
N GLN A 21 5.23 15.97 3.23
CA GLN A 21 5.73 15.02 2.23
C GLN A 21 4.69 13.95 1.83
N THR A 22 3.69 13.65 2.69
CA THR A 22 2.66 12.62 2.45
C THR A 22 1.75 12.89 1.25
N GLY A 23 1.71 14.13 0.75
CA GLY A 23 0.61 14.61 -0.10
C GLY A 23 -0.76 14.65 0.62
N ASP A 24 -0.84 14.15 1.86
CA ASP A 24 -2.02 14.18 2.71
C ASP A 24 -2.04 15.52 3.46
N THR A 25 -2.73 16.49 2.84
CA THR A 25 -2.96 17.82 3.43
C THR A 25 -3.94 17.81 4.62
N ALA A 26 -4.46 16.65 5.01
CA ALA A 26 -5.26 16.55 6.22
C ALA A 26 -4.40 16.99 7.42
N SER A 27 -5.03 17.73 8.33
CA SER A 27 -4.40 18.00 9.62
C SER A 27 -4.19 16.65 10.31
N LEU A 28 -2.94 16.28 10.58
CA LEU A 28 -2.55 15.09 11.34
C LEU A 28 -1.98 15.51 12.71
N PRO A 29 -2.15 14.70 13.76
CA PRO A 29 -1.63 15.05 15.07
C PRO A 29 -0.10 15.06 15.07
N LEU A 30 0.49 16.14 15.58
CA LEU A 30 1.93 16.35 15.67
C LEU A 30 2.54 15.49 16.79
N LEU A 31 2.72 14.20 16.50
CA LEU A 31 3.31 13.20 17.40
C LEU A 31 4.76 12.89 17.01
N CYS A 32 5.51 12.25 17.90
CA CYS A 32 6.87 11.72 17.67
C CYS A 32 6.92 10.45 16.80
N HIS A 33 5.79 9.77 16.60
CA HIS A 33 5.64 8.65 15.66
C HIS A 33 4.44 8.85 14.74
N TYR A 34 4.54 8.36 13.50
CA TYR A 34 3.44 8.50 12.54
C TYR A 34 2.16 7.81 13.04
N PRO A 35 1.05 8.55 13.23
CA PRO A 35 -0.22 7.95 13.58
C PRO A 35 -0.84 7.30 12.33
N VAL A 36 -1.03 5.98 12.37
CA VAL A 36 -1.61 5.23 11.25
C VAL A 36 -2.94 5.82 10.77
N LYS A 37 -3.80 6.26 11.70
CA LYS A 37 -5.03 7.02 11.42
C LYS A 37 -5.38 7.94 12.58
N ALA A 38 -5.98 9.09 12.30
CA ALA A 38 -6.55 10.00 13.28
C ALA A 38 -7.95 10.46 12.87
N GLN A 39 -8.82 10.69 13.85
CA GLN A 39 -10.16 11.25 13.65
C GLN A 39 -10.51 12.13 14.85
N TYR A 40 -11.26 13.20 14.60
CA TYR A 40 -11.85 13.99 15.68
C TYR A 40 -13.06 13.26 16.27
N LEU A 41 -13.17 13.24 17.60
CA LEU A 41 -14.36 12.70 18.27
C LEU A 41 -15.62 13.53 17.99
N SER A 42 -15.45 14.79 17.56
CA SER A 42 -16.55 15.64 17.06
C SER A 42 -17.18 15.14 15.75
N ASN A 43 -16.61 14.11 15.11
CA ASN A 43 -17.28 13.41 14.01
C ASN A 43 -18.54 12.66 14.50
N ASP A 44 -18.64 12.35 15.80
CA ASP A 44 -19.93 11.96 16.40
C ASP A 44 -20.77 13.22 16.64
N PRO A 45 -21.91 13.40 15.96
CA PRO A 45 -22.73 14.60 16.08
C PRO A 45 -23.30 14.80 17.49
N ASN A 46 -23.32 13.75 18.33
CA ASN A 46 -23.85 13.81 19.69
C ASN A 46 -22.79 14.19 20.74
N TYR A 47 -21.50 14.15 20.38
CA TYR A 47 -20.43 14.32 21.35
C TYR A 47 -20.34 15.77 21.84
N LEU A 48 -20.25 16.75 20.93
CA LEU A 48 -20.13 18.16 21.29
C LEU A 48 -21.39 18.73 21.94
N SER A 49 -22.58 18.28 21.52
CA SER A 49 -23.84 18.67 22.14
C SER A 49 -24.10 17.94 23.46
N CYS A 50 -23.27 16.94 23.81
CA CYS A 50 -23.46 16.08 24.97
C CYS A 50 -24.85 15.43 25.02
N SER A 51 -25.42 15.09 23.85
CA SER A 51 -26.77 14.52 23.75
C SER A 51 -26.83 13.10 24.32
N ASN A 52 -25.72 12.37 24.25
CA ASN A 52 -25.54 11.06 24.88
C ASN A 52 -24.69 11.24 26.14
N GLN A 53 -25.21 10.80 27.28
CA GLN A 53 -24.54 10.96 28.57
C GLN A 53 -24.55 9.64 29.35
N ALA A 54 -23.42 9.33 29.99
CA ALA A 54 -23.34 8.30 31.01
C ALA A 54 -23.14 8.94 32.38
N CYS A 55 -23.83 8.41 33.38
CA CYS A 55 -23.50 8.76 34.75
C CYS A 55 -22.18 8.11 35.17
N VAL A 56 -21.21 8.91 35.58
CA VAL A 56 -19.87 8.43 35.99
C VAL A 56 -19.66 8.49 37.50
N ALA A 57 -20.53 9.18 38.23
CA ALA A 57 -20.53 9.19 39.70
C ALA A 57 -21.96 9.25 40.25
N GLN A 58 -22.32 8.31 41.14
CA GLN A 58 -23.64 8.22 41.76
C GLN A 58 -23.57 8.10 43.28
N ILE A 59 -24.53 8.73 43.97
CA ILE A 59 -24.79 8.52 45.39
C ILE A 59 -26.29 8.32 45.58
N GLY A 60 -26.68 7.21 46.22
CA GLY A 60 -28.09 6.90 46.51
C GLY A 60 -28.98 6.79 45.27
N GLY A 61 -28.43 6.39 44.12
CA GLY A 61 -29.15 6.31 42.84
C GLY A 61 -29.32 7.64 42.11
N ILE A 62 -28.84 8.75 42.68
CA ILE A 62 -28.81 10.06 42.04
C ILE A 62 -27.46 10.22 41.34
N CYS A 63 -27.49 10.61 40.06
CA CYS A 63 -26.29 10.96 39.33
C CYS A 63 -25.76 12.33 39.74
N LEU A 64 -24.50 12.39 40.14
CA LEU A 64 -23.81 13.63 40.51
C LEU A 64 -22.93 14.17 39.39
N GLN A 65 -22.49 13.30 38.48
CA GLN A 65 -21.64 13.67 37.36
C GLN A 65 -21.98 12.86 36.12
N TYR A 66 -22.18 13.57 35.02
CA TYR A 66 -22.39 13.00 33.70
C TYR A 66 -21.14 13.20 32.85
N ALA A 67 -20.78 12.19 32.05
CA ALA A 67 -19.80 12.29 30.99
C ALA A 67 -20.51 12.25 29.64
N CYS A 68 -20.10 13.13 28.72
CA CYS A 68 -20.55 13.09 27.33
C CYS A 68 -19.94 11.88 26.63
N LEU A 69 -20.79 11.11 25.96
CA LEU A 69 -20.37 9.94 25.19
C LEU A 69 -20.27 10.30 23.71
N GLY A 70 -19.23 9.79 23.07
CA GLY A 70 -19.04 9.83 21.62
C GLY A 70 -18.39 8.54 21.15
N SER A 71 -18.63 8.17 19.91
CA SER A 71 -17.98 7.04 19.27
C SER A 71 -17.54 7.39 17.85
N VAL A 72 -16.34 6.92 17.50
CA VAL A 72 -15.80 7.01 16.15
C VAL A 72 -15.43 5.62 15.68
N THR A 73 -15.50 5.40 14.36
CA THR A 73 -15.20 4.11 13.75
C THR A 73 -13.96 4.24 12.88
N PHE A 74 -13.02 3.32 13.08
CA PHE A 74 -11.84 3.20 12.24
C PHE A 74 -11.93 1.93 11.40
N HIS A 75 -11.76 2.04 10.09
CA HIS A 75 -11.48 0.88 9.27
C HIS A 75 -10.01 0.48 9.43
N VAL A 76 -9.75 -0.75 9.83
CA VAL A 76 -8.42 -1.26 10.13
C VAL A 76 -8.07 -2.41 9.20
N VAL A 77 -6.86 -2.38 8.63
CA VAL A 77 -6.29 -3.46 7.81
C VAL A 77 -5.18 -4.15 8.59
N ASN A 78 -4.93 -5.43 8.32
CA ASN A 78 -3.90 -6.19 9.01
C ASN A 78 -2.48 -5.74 8.59
N ILE A 79 -1.91 -4.83 9.38
CA ILE A 79 -0.55 -4.28 9.20
C ILE A 79 0.51 -5.01 10.04
N ARG A 80 0.24 -6.29 10.38
CA ARG A 80 1.09 -7.26 11.12
C ARG A 80 1.39 -6.92 12.59
N THR A 81 1.38 -5.66 12.95
CA THR A 81 1.69 -5.17 14.30
C THR A 81 0.42 -4.85 15.06
N ASP A 82 0.53 -4.76 16.38
CA ASP A 82 -0.61 -4.46 17.23
C ASP A 82 -0.98 -2.97 17.18
N ILE A 83 -2.21 -2.68 17.58
CA ILE A 83 -2.81 -1.35 17.46
C ILE A 83 -3.26 -0.86 18.83
N GLU A 84 -2.94 0.38 19.15
CA GLU A 84 -3.47 1.10 20.29
C GLU A 84 -4.32 2.30 19.82
N PHE A 85 -5.48 2.50 20.46
CA PHE A 85 -6.24 3.74 20.30
C PHE A 85 -5.94 4.65 21.48
N VAL A 86 -5.44 5.84 21.15
CA VAL A 86 -5.10 6.88 22.12
C VAL A 86 -6.08 8.02 21.95
N PHE A 87 -6.72 8.42 23.04
CA PHE A 87 -7.62 9.57 23.08
C PHE A 87 -6.85 10.79 23.56
N PHE A 88 -6.88 11.85 22.76
CA PHE A 88 -6.17 13.10 23.03
C PHE A 88 -7.16 14.23 23.33
N THR A 89 -6.74 15.16 24.19
CA THR A 89 -7.27 16.53 24.26
C THR A 89 -6.34 17.50 23.55
N GLY A 90 -6.80 18.74 23.39
CA GLY A 90 -6.17 19.71 22.52
C GLY A 90 -6.61 19.49 21.08
N ASP A 91 -5.93 20.18 20.17
CA ASP A 91 -6.05 19.94 18.74
C ASP A 91 -4.86 19.09 18.26
N PHE A 92 -4.79 18.85 16.96
CA PHE A 92 -3.69 18.11 16.35
C PHE A 92 -2.32 18.82 16.44
N SER A 93 -2.28 20.13 16.70
CA SER A 93 -1.02 20.86 16.87
C SER A 93 -0.40 20.71 18.27
N SER A 94 -1.24 20.43 19.28
CA SER A 94 -0.83 20.29 20.68
C SER A 94 -1.54 19.11 21.35
N PRO A 95 -1.34 17.87 20.88
CA PRO A 95 -2.03 16.71 21.41
C PRO A 95 -1.59 16.38 22.84
N CYS A 96 -2.56 16.20 23.74
CA CYS A 96 -2.32 15.79 25.12
C CYS A 96 -3.08 14.49 25.42
N VAL A 97 -2.35 13.42 25.78
CA VAL A 97 -2.94 12.11 26.04
C VAL A 97 -3.90 12.17 27.24
N LEU A 98 -5.16 11.81 27.01
CA LEU A 98 -6.14 11.61 28.08
C LEU A 98 -6.18 10.16 28.56
N THR A 99 -6.30 9.21 27.63
CA THR A 99 -6.40 7.79 27.94
C THR A 99 -6.02 6.93 26.75
N ARG A 100 -5.79 5.64 27.01
CA ARG A 100 -5.39 4.63 26.03
C ARG A 100 -6.27 3.40 26.18
N THR A 101 -6.53 2.73 25.07
CA THR A 101 -7.08 1.38 25.10
C THR A 101 -5.99 0.36 25.44
N ASN A 102 -6.36 -0.86 25.79
CA ASN A 102 -5.39 -1.97 25.71
C ASN A 102 -5.00 -2.20 24.24
N PRO A 103 -3.76 -2.63 23.95
CA PRO A 103 -3.35 -3.04 22.61
C PRO A 103 -4.24 -4.14 22.05
N ILE A 104 -4.62 -4.01 20.78
CA ILE A 104 -5.46 -4.95 20.02
C ILE A 104 -4.58 -5.64 18.99
N LYS A 105 -4.69 -6.97 18.91
CA LYS A 105 -3.93 -7.81 17.98
C LYS A 105 -4.87 -8.41 16.94
N PHE A 106 -4.39 -8.53 15.70
CA PHE A 106 -5.04 -9.36 14.70
C PHE A 106 -4.99 -10.82 15.11
N THR A 107 -6.04 -11.58 14.81
CA THR A 107 -6.09 -13.03 15.11
C THR A 107 -4.94 -13.79 14.45
N ASN A 108 -4.55 -13.36 13.25
CA ASN A 108 -3.39 -13.89 12.52
C ASN A 108 -2.62 -12.73 11.87
N PRO A 109 -1.70 -12.08 12.60
CA PRO A 109 -0.95 -10.95 12.06
C PRO A 109 0.00 -11.36 10.92
N SER A 110 0.40 -12.63 10.87
CA SER A 110 1.30 -13.15 9.84
C SER A 110 0.59 -13.65 8.58
N ALA A 111 -0.74 -13.52 8.49
CA ALA A 111 -1.52 -14.00 7.36
C ALA A 111 -0.96 -13.50 6.01
N PRO A 112 -1.06 -14.30 4.93
CA PRO A 112 -0.75 -13.84 3.59
C PRO A 112 -1.86 -12.88 3.11
N LEU A 113 -1.48 -11.69 2.65
CA LEU A 113 -2.38 -10.59 2.32
C LEU A 113 -2.00 -9.93 0.98
N TYR A 114 -2.98 -9.25 0.37
CA TYR A 114 -2.79 -8.30 -0.72
C TYR A 114 -2.17 -8.88 -2.00
N GLY A 115 -2.52 -10.13 -2.29
CA GLY A 115 -2.11 -10.81 -3.51
C GLY A 115 -2.49 -10.01 -4.75
N HIS A 116 -1.51 -9.69 -5.58
CA HIS A 116 -1.71 -9.02 -6.86
C HIS A 116 -0.89 -9.72 -7.94
N VAL A 117 -1.42 -9.75 -9.18
CA VAL A 117 -0.83 -10.48 -10.30
C VAL A 117 -0.30 -9.53 -11.36
N SER A 118 0.84 -9.87 -11.95
CA SER A 118 1.44 -9.09 -13.05
C SER A 118 1.95 -10.00 -14.15
N SER A 119 1.99 -9.47 -15.37
CA SER A 119 2.62 -10.14 -16.50
C SER A 119 4.13 -10.12 -16.34
N ILE A 120 4.78 -11.22 -16.72
CA ILE A 120 6.25 -11.35 -16.70
C ILE A 120 6.86 -11.48 -18.09
N ASP A 121 6.04 -11.76 -19.08
CA ASP A 121 6.40 -11.95 -20.47
C ASP A 121 5.18 -11.68 -21.35
N SER A 122 5.39 -11.67 -22.66
CA SER A 122 4.38 -11.35 -23.66
C SER A 122 3.59 -12.57 -24.16
N THR A 123 3.78 -13.73 -23.53
CA THR A 123 3.18 -15.00 -24.00
C THR A 123 1.77 -15.20 -23.48
N GLY A 124 1.40 -14.57 -22.36
CA GLY A 124 0.15 -14.86 -21.65
C GLY A 124 0.09 -16.27 -21.04
N THR A 125 1.21 -17.00 -21.02
CA THR A 125 1.30 -18.38 -20.49
C THR A 125 1.90 -18.46 -19.08
N SER A 126 2.35 -17.32 -18.55
CA SER A 126 2.87 -17.19 -17.20
C SER A 126 2.38 -15.90 -16.55
N MET A 127 2.16 -15.94 -15.23
CA MET A 127 1.80 -14.78 -14.42
C MET A 127 2.59 -14.81 -13.11
N ARG A 128 3.06 -13.65 -12.65
CA ARG A 128 3.62 -13.51 -11.30
C ARG A 128 2.49 -13.19 -10.34
N LEU A 129 2.52 -13.81 -9.17
CA LEU A 129 1.74 -13.42 -8.00
C LEU A 129 2.69 -12.87 -6.95
N THR A 130 2.39 -11.70 -6.41
CA THR A 130 3.12 -11.06 -5.31
C THR A 130 2.18 -10.77 -4.13
N TRP A 131 2.60 -11.05 -2.90
CA TRP A 131 1.81 -10.85 -1.68
C TRP A 131 2.69 -10.57 -0.46
N VAL A 132 2.10 -10.06 0.62
CA VAL A 132 2.80 -9.72 1.86
C VAL A 132 2.40 -10.70 2.97
N SER A 133 3.34 -11.09 3.83
CA SER A 133 3.04 -11.83 5.06
C SER A 133 3.96 -11.42 6.22
N GLY A 134 3.68 -11.93 7.42
CA GLY A 134 4.54 -11.73 8.59
C GLY A 134 5.61 -12.81 8.78
N ASP A 135 5.86 -13.67 7.79
CA ASP A 135 6.81 -14.78 7.90
C ASP A 135 7.80 -14.82 6.73
N GLN A 136 9.09 -15.01 7.07
CA GLN A 136 10.18 -15.00 6.09
C GLN A 136 10.30 -16.31 5.30
N THR A 137 9.63 -17.38 5.74
CA THR A 137 9.78 -18.67 5.08
C THR A 137 9.08 -18.67 3.72
N PRO A 138 9.67 -19.30 2.68
CA PRO A 138 9.00 -19.47 1.40
C PRO A 138 7.62 -20.12 1.54
N GLN A 139 6.65 -19.51 0.89
CA GLN A 139 5.25 -19.94 0.85
C GLN A 139 4.92 -20.51 -0.55
N GLN A 140 3.67 -20.91 -0.76
CA GLN A 140 3.23 -21.53 -2.00
C GLN A 140 2.04 -20.79 -2.60
N VAL A 141 1.96 -20.76 -3.92
CA VAL A 141 0.69 -20.56 -4.64
C VAL A 141 0.22 -21.90 -5.18
N GLN A 142 -1.07 -22.19 -5.04
CA GLN A 142 -1.76 -23.33 -5.63
C GLN A 142 -2.70 -22.79 -6.70
N TYR A 143 -2.64 -23.34 -7.92
CA TYR A 143 -3.37 -22.80 -9.07
C TYR A 143 -3.74 -23.89 -10.08
N ALA A 144 -4.64 -23.57 -11.02
CA ALA A 144 -5.03 -24.42 -12.15
C ALA A 144 -5.37 -25.87 -11.77
N SER A 145 -6.06 -26.05 -10.64
CA SER A 145 -6.53 -27.35 -10.13
C SER A 145 -5.43 -28.42 -10.01
N GLY A 146 -4.28 -28.07 -9.45
CA GLY A 146 -3.25 -29.04 -9.05
C GLY A 146 -1.80 -28.61 -9.31
N LYS A 147 -1.57 -27.43 -9.89
CA LYS A 147 -0.23 -26.86 -10.01
C LYS A 147 0.13 -26.07 -8.76
N SER A 148 1.42 -26.01 -8.46
CA SER A 148 1.97 -25.18 -7.40
C SER A 148 3.24 -24.47 -7.83
N ALA A 149 3.55 -23.36 -7.17
CA ALA A 149 4.83 -22.67 -7.30
C ALA A 149 5.26 -22.09 -5.96
N THR A 150 6.54 -22.32 -5.62
CA THR A 150 7.15 -21.80 -4.39
C THR A 150 7.53 -20.34 -4.57
N SER A 151 7.24 -19.51 -3.56
CA SER A 151 7.63 -18.10 -3.57
C SER A 151 9.13 -17.92 -3.32
N THR A 152 9.74 -16.97 -4.03
CA THR A 152 10.90 -16.25 -3.52
C THR A 152 10.44 -15.20 -2.49
N VAL A 153 11.31 -14.79 -1.57
CA VAL A 153 10.96 -13.86 -0.48
C VAL A 153 11.94 -12.69 -0.50
N LYS A 154 11.41 -11.47 -0.42
CA LYS A 154 12.16 -10.22 -0.25
C LYS A 154 11.63 -9.47 0.99
N THR A 155 12.46 -8.61 1.54
CA THR A 155 12.09 -7.60 2.53
C THR A 155 13.05 -6.42 2.36
N PHE A 156 12.76 -5.32 3.02
CA PHE A 156 13.66 -4.19 3.15
C PHE A 156 13.65 -3.69 4.59
N THR A 157 14.72 -3.01 4.96
CA THR A 157 15.00 -2.50 6.30
C THR A 157 15.23 -0.99 6.23
N VAL A 158 15.31 -0.34 7.40
CA VAL A 158 15.68 1.08 7.50
C VAL A 158 16.98 1.38 6.74
N ALA A 159 17.92 0.44 6.72
CA ALA A 159 19.22 0.61 6.07
C ALA A 159 19.17 0.62 4.53
N ASP A 160 18.06 0.15 3.94
CA ASP A 160 17.85 0.18 2.50
C ASP A 160 17.24 1.52 2.04
N MET A 161 16.65 2.29 2.96
CA MET A 161 16.07 3.60 2.66
C MET A 161 17.16 4.68 2.54
N CYS A 162 16.88 5.73 1.77
CA CYS A 162 17.82 6.81 1.54
C CYS A 162 17.74 7.87 2.64
N SER A 163 18.91 8.41 2.99
CA SER A 163 19.03 9.58 3.86
C SER A 163 20.14 10.49 3.34
N ALA A 164 19.95 11.80 3.50
CA ALA A 164 20.93 12.81 3.13
C ALA A 164 21.07 13.82 4.27
N SER A 165 22.29 14.31 4.50
CA SER A 165 22.57 15.22 5.62
C SER A 165 21.77 16.51 5.48
N GLY A 166 21.00 16.85 6.53
CA GLY A 166 20.17 18.04 6.56
C GLY A 166 18.87 17.95 5.74
N ILE A 167 18.53 16.76 5.22
CA ILE A 167 17.30 16.52 4.46
C ILE A 167 16.46 15.48 5.23
N PRO A 168 15.20 15.79 5.59
CA PRO A 168 14.34 14.82 6.26
C PRO A 168 14.17 13.54 5.42
N SER A 169 14.01 12.41 6.11
CA SER A 169 13.72 11.12 5.49
C SER A 169 12.77 10.32 6.38
N PRO A 170 11.44 10.60 6.30
CA PRO A 170 10.42 9.85 7.02
C PRO A 170 10.59 8.33 6.91
N ALA A 171 11.03 7.84 5.74
CA ALA A 171 11.29 6.43 5.49
C ALA A 171 12.35 5.82 6.44
N THR A 172 13.30 6.62 6.94
CA THR A 172 14.34 6.14 7.86
C THR A 172 14.03 6.37 9.35
N ASP A 173 13.01 7.16 9.66
CA ASP A 173 12.71 7.60 11.02
C ASP A 173 11.20 7.53 11.35
N PHE A 174 10.52 8.66 11.30
CA PHE A 174 9.17 8.94 11.77
C PHE A 174 8.08 8.12 11.06
N GLY A 175 8.26 7.87 9.76
CA GLY A 175 7.34 7.13 8.91
C GLY A 175 7.69 5.64 8.75
N TRP A 176 8.80 5.18 9.35
CA TRP A 176 9.23 3.79 9.22
C TRP A 176 8.18 2.84 9.82
N HIS A 177 7.80 1.84 9.02
CA HIS A 177 6.98 0.71 9.45
C HIS A 177 7.53 -0.57 8.82
N ASN A 178 7.69 -1.62 9.61
CA ASN A 178 8.26 -2.87 9.11
C ASN A 178 7.36 -3.48 8.01
N PRO A 179 7.86 -3.73 6.79
CA PRO A 179 7.05 -4.18 5.66
C PRO A 179 6.64 -5.65 5.74
N GLY A 180 7.16 -6.41 6.72
CA GLY A 180 7.06 -7.86 6.74
C GLY A 180 7.89 -8.49 5.63
N TYR A 181 7.32 -9.49 4.97
CA TYR A 181 7.99 -10.26 3.93
C TYR A 181 7.13 -10.31 2.67
N ILE A 182 7.73 -9.93 1.56
CA ILE A 182 7.10 -9.86 0.24
C ILE A 182 7.45 -11.13 -0.51
N HIS A 183 6.44 -11.95 -0.76
CA HIS A 183 6.54 -13.21 -1.47
C HIS A 183 6.24 -13.00 -2.95
N SER A 184 7.00 -13.65 -3.83
CA SER A 184 6.76 -13.61 -5.28
C SER A 184 6.93 -15.00 -5.87
N ALA A 185 5.89 -15.51 -6.54
CA ALA A 185 5.88 -16.81 -7.22
C ALA A 185 5.41 -16.65 -8.67
N VAL A 186 5.97 -17.45 -9.58
CA VAL A 186 5.58 -17.46 -11.00
C VAL A 186 4.73 -18.69 -11.29
N MET A 187 3.48 -18.45 -11.69
CA MET A 187 2.55 -19.48 -12.18
C MET A 187 2.80 -19.71 -13.68
N THR A 188 3.07 -20.95 -14.09
CA THR A 188 3.50 -21.28 -15.46
C THR A 188 2.60 -22.33 -16.12
N GLY A 189 2.72 -22.44 -17.45
CA GLY A 189 1.94 -23.37 -18.27
C GLY A 189 0.44 -23.03 -18.24
N LEU A 190 0.14 -21.74 -18.20
CA LEU A 190 -1.20 -21.19 -18.36
C LEU A 190 -1.51 -21.06 -19.86
N SER A 191 -2.79 -20.96 -20.17
CA SER A 191 -3.26 -20.56 -21.50
C SER A 191 -3.57 -19.05 -21.49
N PRO A 192 -3.32 -18.32 -22.58
CA PRO A 192 -3.72 -16.91 -22.70
C PRO A 192 -5.24 -16.73 -22.62
N SER A 193 -5.70 -15.54 -22.24
CA SER A 193 -7.13 -15.18 -22.15
C SER A 193 -7.99 -16.18 -21.36
N THR A 194 -7.42 -16.84 -20.35
CA THR A 194 -8.03 -17.95 -19.62
C THR A 194 -8.09 -17.64 -18.13
N THR A 195 -9.23 -17.94 -17.51
CA THR A 195 -9.44 -17.75 -16.07
C THR A 195 -8.95 -18.96 -15.28
N TYR A 196 -8.15 -18.71 -14.24
CA TYR A 196 -7.66 -19.72 -13.31
C TYR A 196 -7.98 -19.33 -11.87
N SER A 197 -8.42 -20.31 -11.09
CA SER A 197 -8.51 -20.15 -9.64
C SER A 197 -7.15 -20.41 -8.98
N TYR A 198 -6.88 -19.68 -7.90
CA TYR A 198 -5.67 -19.79 -7.12
C TYR A 198 -5.88 -19.40 -5.65
N TYR A 199 -4.96 -19.82 -4.79
CA TYR A 199 -4.83 -19.35 -3.42
C TYR A 199 -3.36 -19.47 -2.99
N TYR A 200 -2.94 -18.68 -2.02
CA TYR A 200 -1.53 -18.55 -1.65
C TYR A 200 -1.32 -18.49 -0.14
N GLY A 201 -0.18 -18.95 0.34
CA GLY A 201 0.13 -19.03 1.78
C GLY A 201 0.91 -20.28 2.16
N SER A 202 0.76 -20.68 3.42
CA SER A 202 1.33 -21.91 3.96
C SER A 202 0.51 -22.45 5.14
N SER A 203 0.82 -23.66 5.59
CA SER A 203 0.23 -24.20 6.82
C SER A 203 0.66 -23.44 8.09
N SER A 204 1.82 -22.76 8.07
CA SER A 204 2.35 -22.03 9.24
C SER A 204 1.67 -20.68 9.45
N VAL A 205 1.35 -19.96 8.39
CA VAL A 205 0.72 -18.62 8.46
C VAL A 205 -0.72 -18.59 7.93
N GLY A 206 -1.27 -19.73 7.53
CA GLY A 206 -2.57 -19.82 6.90
C GLY A 206 -2.53 -19.56 5.40
N TRP A 207 -3.69 -19.74 4.77
CA TRP A 207 -3.89 -19.57 3.33
C TRP A 207 -4.85 -18.41 3.08
N SER A 208 -4.67 -17.73 1.95
CA SER A 208 -5.63 -16.77 1.41
C SER A 208 -6.97 -17.44 1.12
N ASN A 209 -8.01 -16.63 0.92
CA ASN A 209 -9.20 -17.10 0.24
C ASN A 209 -8.86 -17.55 -1.19
N THR A 210 -9.69 -18.44 -1.74
CA THR A 210 -9.62 -18.77 -3.18
C THR A 210 -10.05 -17.56 -4.00
N LEU A 211 -9.18 -17.16 -4.92
CA LEU A 211 -9.35 -16.07 -5.86
C LEU A 211 -9.32 -16.63 -7.29
N SER A 212 -9.63 -15.79 -8.27
CA SER A 212 -9.49 -16.13 -9.68
C SER A 212 -8.91 -14.95 -10.46
N PHE A 213 -8.00 -15.24 -11.39
CA PHE A 213 -7.45 -14.25 -12.31
C PHE A 213 -7.63 -14.69 -13.76
N LYS A 214 -7.66 -13.74 -14.69
CA LYS A 214 -7.62 -13.97 -16.14
C LYS A 214 -6.23 -13.63 -16.67
N THR A 215 -5.61 -14.54 -17.41
CA THR A 215 -4.37 -14.26 -18.13
C THR A 215 -4.61 -13.24 -19.25
N PRO A 216 -3.64 -12.36 -19.56
CA PRO A 216 -3.78 -11.42 -20.66
C PRO A 216 -3.79 -12.17 -22.01
N PRO A 217 -4.30 -11.54 -23.08
CA PRO A 217 -4.09 -12.01 -24.45
C PRO A 217 -2.60 -12.08 -24.78
N ALA A 218 -2.18 -13.16 -25.43
CA ALA A 218 -0.81 -13.30 -25.92
C ALA A 218 -0.49 -12.23 -26.98
N SER A 219 0.80 -11.90 -27.13
CA SER A 219 1.30 -11.08 -28.23
C SER A 219 0.78 -11.60 -29.58
N GLY A 220 0.29 -10.67 -30.41
CA GLY A 220 -0.31 -10.96 -31.72
C GLY A 220 -1.79 -11.36 -31.69
N ALA A 221 -2.43 -11.49 -30.51
CA ALA A 221 -3.88 -11.65 -30.45
C ALA A 221 -4.60 -10.39 -30.98
N ALA A 222 -5.81 -10.56 -31.51
CA ALA A 222 -6.51 -9.50 -32.25
C ALA A 222 -6.96 -8.33 -31.37
N ASN A 223 -7.30 -8.59 -30.10
CA ASN A 223 -7.94 -7.62 -29.21
C ASN A 223 -7.24 -7.59 -27.84
N LEU A 224 -7.23 -6.41 -27.24
CA LEU A 224 -6.87 -6.15 -25.85
C LEU A 224 -7.78 -5.02 -25.34
N THR A 225 -8.39 -5.19 -24.17
CA THR A 225 -9.01 -4.08 -23.44
C THR A 225 -8.23 -3.83 -22.17
N PHE A 226 -7.77 -2.60 -21.94
CA PHE A 226 -6.94 -2.25 -20.79
C PHE A 226 -7.31 -0.88 -20.23
N ILE A 227 -6.97 -0.67 -18.96
CA ILE A 227 -7.08 0.62 -18.28
C ILE A 227 -5.68 1.17 -18.03
N VAL A 228 -5.50 2.48 -18.22
CA VAL A 228 -4.28 3.21 -17.84
C VAL A 228 -4.65 4.39 -16.96
N TYR A 229 -3.94 4.57 -15.85
CA TYR A 229 -4.06 5.73 -14.97
C TYR A 229 -2.74 5.98 -14.22
N GLY A 230 -2.51 7.20 -13.77
CA GLY A 230 -1.44 7.58 -12.84
C GLY A 230 -2.05 8.22 -11.59
N ASP A 231 -1.21 8.48 -10.59
CA ASP A 231 -1.52 9.45 -9.53
C ASP A 231 -2.76 9.08 -8.70
N MET A 232 -3.10 7.79 -8.61
CA MET A 232 -4.32 7.37 -7.90
C MET A 232 -4.16 7.56 -6.39
N GLY A 233 -2.95 7.32 -5.88
CA GLY A 233 -2.66 7.28 -4.46
C GLY A 233 -3.54 6.31 -3.68
N LYS A 234 -3.60 6.54 -2.38
CA LYS A 234 -4.53 5.87 -1.47
C LYS A 234 -5.50 6.87 -0.86
N ALA A 235 -6.65 6.37 -0.46
CA ALA A 235 -7.58 7.11 0.36
C ALA A 235 -7.90 6.30 1.62
N PRO A 236 -8.01 6.93 2.80
CA PRO A 236 -8.91 6.37 3.79
C PRO A 236 -10.25 6.16 3.10
N LEU A 237 -10.85 4.97 3.23
CA LEU A 237 -12.19 4.67 2.70
C LEU A 237 -13.23 5.74 3.11
N ASP A 238 -12.90 6.52 4.14
CA ASP A 238 -13.78 7.42 4.84
C ASP A 238 -13.68 8.89 4.36
N GLN A 239 -12.61 9.31 3.63
CA GLN A 239 -12.33 10.76 3.47
C GLN A 239 -11.65 11.25 2.16
N SER A 240 -11.40 10.42 1.15
CA SER A 240 -10.94 10.94 -0.17
C SER A 240 -11.67 10.30 -1.36
N PRO A 241 -12.45 11.09 -2.14
CA PRO A 241 -13.34 10.56 -3.16
C PRO A 241 -12.63 10.12 -4.45
N GLY A 242 -11.47 10.68 -4.79
CA GLY A 242 -10.81 10.42 -6.07
C GLY A 242 -10.30 8.99 -6.20
N SER A 243 -9.38 8.62 -5.31
CA SER A 243 -8.76 7.29 -5.27
C SER A 243 -9.79 6.16 -5.09
N THR A 244 -10.77 6.34 -4.19
CA THR A 244 -11.85 5.37 -3.97
C THR A 244 -12.79 5.23 -5.17
N SER A 245 -13.08 6.32 -5.88
CA SER A 245 -13.92 6.29 -7.10
C SER A 245 -13.22 5.55 -8.24
N VAL A 246 -11.93 5.79 -8.45
CA VAL A 246 -11.13 5.08 -9.45
C VAL A 246 -11.09 3.58 -9.13
N ALA A 247 -10.76 3.22 -7.89
CA ALA A 247 -10.75 1.83 -7.44
C ALA A 247 -12.12 1.14 -7.62
N SER A 248 -13.21 1.85 -7.32
CA SER A 248 -14.57 1.32 -7.48
C SER A 248 -14.94 1.12 -8.95
N ALA A 249 -14.59 2.08 -9.82
CA ALA A 249 -14.85 1.99 -11.25
C ALA A 249 -14.11 0.81 -11.89
N ILE A 250 -12.80 0.65 -11.60
CA ILE A 250 -11.99 -0.47 -12.09
C ILE A 250 -12.55 -1.80 -11.60
N THR A 251 -12.95 -1.88 -10.32
CA THR A 251 -13.56 -3.09 -9.76
C THR A 251 -14.83 -3.46 -10.54
N GLY A 252 -15.70 -2.48 -10.84
CA GLY A 252 -16.90 -2.67 -11.65
C GLY A 252 -16.60 -3.18 -13.07
N ASP A 253 -15.56 -2.65 -13.73
CA ASP A 253 -15.15 -3.09 -15.07
C ASP A 253 -14.60 -4.53 -15.07
N ILE A 254 -13.89 -4.95 -14.03
CA ILE A 254 -13.46 -6.35 -13.89
C ILE A 254 -14.63 -7.28 -13.59
N ASP A 255 -15.57 -6.86 -12.74
CA ASP A 255 -16.79 -7.64 -12.44
C ASP A 255 -17.64 -7.87 -13.68
N ALA A 256 -17.67 -6.90 -14.59
CA ALA A 256 -18.30 -7.02 -15.89
C ALA A 256 -17.45 -7.78 -16.94
N HIS A 257 -16.24 -8.24 -16.56
CA HIS A 257 -15.27 -8.91 -17.44
C HIS A 257 -14.86 -8.09 -18.67
N HIS A 258 -14.80 -6.76 -18.53
CA HIS A 258 -14.53 -5.84 -19.62
C HIS A 258 -13.05 -5.59 -19.90
N ILE A 259 -12.17 -5.88 -18.94
CA ILE A 259 -10.74 -5.53 -19.03
C ILE A 259 -9.84 -6.76 -18.88
N ASP A 260 -8.70 -6.73 -19.55
CA ASP A 260 -7.68 -7.77 -19.56
C ASP A 260 -6.46 -7.40 -18.71
N SER A 261 -6.15 -6.10 -18.63
CA SER A 261 -4.95 -5.56 -17.96
C SER A 261 -5.14 -4.14 -17.45
N ILE A 262 -4.27 -3.76 -16.51
CA ILE A 262 -4.18 -2.43 -15.91
C ILE A 262 -2.72 -1.96 -15.97
N PHE A 263 -2.51 -0.70 -16.33
CA PHE A 263 -1.22 -0.02 -16.23
C PHE A 263 -1.34 1.19 -15.30
N HIS A 264 -0.72 1.13 -14.12
CA HIS A 264 -0.60 2.25 -13.19
C HIS A 264 0.73 2.97 -13.42
N ILE A 265 0.69 4.12 -14.09
CA ILE A 265 1.85 4.77 -14.70
C ILE A 265 2.56 5.77 -13.77
N GLY A 266 2.84 5.38 -12.53
CA GLY A 266 3.57 6.18 -11.55
C GLY A 266 2.68 6.84 -10.50
N ASP A 267 3.33 7.35 -9.45
CA ASP A 267 2.70 8.00 -8.30
C ASP A 267 1.63 7.10 -7.66
N ILE A 268 2.15 5.99 -7.14
CA ILE A 268 1.36 4.80 -6.86
C ILE A 268 0.51 5.00 -5.60
N SER A 269 1.16 5.17 -4.45
CA SER A 269 0.49 5.20 -3.14
C SER A 269 0.52 6.57 -2.47
N TYR A 270 1.48 7.42 -2.85
CA TYR A 270 1.90 8.59 -2.08
C TYR A 270 2.29 8.26 -0.63
N ALA A 271 2.81 7.04 -0.38
CA ALA A 271 3.34 6.68 0.93
C ALA A 271 4.49 7.59 1.34
N THR A 272 5.39 7.97 0.42
CA THR A 272 6.38 9.04 0.58
C THR A 272 7.14 8.99 1.92
N GLY A 273 7.57 7.79 2.29
CA GLY A 273 8.33 7.50 3.51
C GLY A 273 7.48 7.14 4.73
N PHE A 274 6.16 7.17 4.62
CA PHE A 274 5.21 6.69 5.62
C PHE A 274 4.76 5.28 5.29
N LEU A 275 5.59 4.29 5.62
CA LEU A 275 5.54 2.98 4.96
C LEU A 275 4.30 2.15 5.28
N VAL A 276 3.59 2.46 6.37
CA VAL A 276 2.29 1.84 6.66
C VAL A 276 1.25 2.14 5.56
N GLU A 277 1.44 3.19 4.79
CA GLU A 277 0.51 3.59 3.72
C GLU A 277 0.53 2.68 2.51
N TRP A 278 1.64 1.98 2.26
CA TRP A 278 1.69 0.89 1.29
C TRP A 278 0.70 -0.22 1.63
N GLU A 279 0.44 -0.51 2.91
CA GLU A 279 -0.53 -1.54 3.33
C GLU A 279 -1.96 -1.15 2.97
N PHE A 280 -2.32 0.12 3.14
CA PHE A 280 -3.63 0.62 2.78
C PHE A 280 -3.82 0.65 1.27
N PHE A 281 -2.80 1.09 0.54
CA PHE A 281 -2.81 1.05 -0.93
C PHE A 281 -2.97 -0.37 -1.46
N LEU A 282 -2.13 -1.31 -0.99
CA LEU A 282 -2.17 -2.71 -1.41
C LEU A 282 -3.53 -3.36 -1.07
N LYS A 283 -4.13 -3.02 0.08
CA LYS A 283 -5.49 -3.44 0.40
C LYS A 283 -6.52 -2.84 -0.56
N GLN A 284 -6.38 -1.57 -0.90
CA GLN A 284 -7.32 -0.85 -1.76
C GLN A 284 -7.34 -1.42 -3.18
N ILE A 285 -6.18 -1.85 -3.71
CA ILE A 285 -6.08 -2.40 -5.07
C ILE A 285 -6.40 -3.89 -5.17
N GLU A 286 -6.29 -4.64 -4.06
CA GLU A 286 -6.51 -6.11 -4.01
C GLU A 286 -7.76 -6.58 -4.78
N PRO A 287 -8.94 -5.93 -4.69
CA PRO A 287 -10.15 -6.39 -5.39
C PRO A 287 -10.03 -6.48 -6.91
N TYR A 288 -9.10 -5.75 -7.52
CA TYR A 288 -8.86 -5.76 -8.96
C TYR A 288 -7.47 -6.26 -9.36
N ALA A 289 -6.42 -5.87 -8.63
CA ALA A 289 -5.05 -6.27 -8.91
C ALA A 289 -4.81 -7.77 -8.69
N SER A 290 -5.68 -8.45 -7.94
CA SER A 290 -5.66 -9.91 -7.77
C SER A 290 -6.29 -10.69 -8.95
N ARG A 291 -6.92 -10.01 -9.92
CA ARG A 291 -7.80 -10.63 -10.92
C ARG A 291 -7.37 -10.44 -12.38
N VAL A 292 -6.59 -9.40 -12.66
CA VAL A 292 -6.04 -9.11 -14.00
C VAL A 292 -4.61 -8.61 -13.85
N SER A 293 -3.85 -8.60 -14.95
CA SER A 293 -2.47 -8.12 -14.91
C SER A 293 -2.40 -6.66 -14.46
N TYR A 294 -1.72 -6.40 -13.34
CA TYR A 294 -1.48 -5.06 -12.80
C TYR A 294 -0.02 -4.68 -13.02
N MET A 295 0.22 -3.89 -14.06
CA MET A 295 1.53 -3.40 -14.46
C MET A 295 1.75 -2.00 -13.86
N ALA A 296 2.95 -1.72 -13.36
CA ALA A 296 3.26 -0.44 -12.72
C ALA A 296 4.46 0.25 -13.39
N ALA A 297 4.46 1.57 -13.42
CA ALA A 297 5.63 2.40 -13.68
C ALA A 297 6.03 3.10 -12.37
N ILE A 298 7.29 3.54 -12.29
CA ILE A 298 7.79 4.30 -11.14
C ILE A 298 7.59 5.80 -11.40
N GLY A 299 7.13 6.56 -10.39
CA GLY A 299 7.05 8.02 -10.42
C GLY A 299 8.02 8.70 -9.45
N ASN A 300 7.97 10.03 -9.38
CA ASN A 300 8.78 10.84 -8.48
C ASN A 300 8.49 10.53 -7.00
N HIS A 301 7.23 10.29 -6.64
CA HIS A 301 6.85 9.91 -5.27
C HIS A 301 7.32 8.51 -4.85
N GLU A 302 7.76 7.69 -5.81
CA GLU A 302 8.44 6.43 -5.50
C GLU A 302 9.97 6.57 -5.48
N ARG A 303 10.57 7.44 -6.32
CA ARG A 303 12.02 7.39 -6.63
C ARG A 303 12.85 8.59 -6.16
N ASP A 304 12.29 9.80 -6.12
CA ASP A 304 13.06 11.02 -5.99
C ASP A 304 13.54 11.26 -4.56
N TYR A 305 14.86 11.19 -4.41
CA TYR A 305 15.55 11.58 -3.19
C TYR A 305 16.98 12.07 -3.49
N PRO A 306 17.49 13.14 -2.85
CA PRO A 306 18.80 13.67 -3.18
C PRO A 306 19.93 12.67 -2.89
N GLY A 307 20.86 12.51 -3.83
CA GLY A 307 21.98 11.58 -3.70
C GLY A 307 21.64 10.11 -3.95
N SER A 308 20.40 9.78 -4.30
CA SER A 308 19.95 8.41 -4.60
C SER A 308 20.25 7.94 -6.04
N GLY A 309 20.75 8.82 -6.91
CA GLY A 309 20.89 8.55 -8.34
C GLY A 309 19.66 8.84 -9.19
N SER A 310 18.56 9.38 -8.61
CA SER A 310 17.45 9.92 -9.40
C SER A 310 17.93 11.05 -10.31
N PHE A 311 17.32 11.16 -11.49
CA PHE A 311 17.50 12.27 -12.42
C PHE A 311 17.10 13.62 -11.79
N TYR A 312 16.08 13.61 -10.93
CA TYR A 312 15.66 14.78 -10.18
C TYR A 312 16.14 14.68 -8.73
N SER A 313 16.79 15.75 -8.26
CA SER A 313 17.24 15.87 -6.86
C SER A 313 16.16 16.49 -5.98
N LEU A 314 14.96 15.91 -6.01
CA LEU A 314 13.80 16.29 -5.17
C LEU A 314 13.67 15.34 -3.98
N THR A 315 12.73 15.61 -3.08
CA THR A 315 12.47 14.83 -1.85
C THR A 315 11.12 14.11 -1.89
N ASP A 316 10.53 13.97 -3.07
CA ASP A 316 9.13 13.58 -3.24
C ASP A 316 8.86 12.16 -2.74
N SER A 317 9.87 11.29 -2.73
CA SER A 317 9.74 9.93 -2.19
C SER A 317 9.85 9.85 -0.67
N GLY A 318 10.14 10.94 0.03
CA GLY A 318 10.36 10.95 1.50
C GLY A 318 11.41 9.95 2.00
N GLY A 319 12.41 9.65 1.17
CA GLY A 319 13.50 8.70 1.50
C GLY A 319 13.30 7.28 1.01
N GLU A 320 12.16 6.93 0.41
CA GLU A 320 11.92 5.58 -0.14
C GLU A 320 12.87 5.19 -1.29
N CYS A 321 13.24 6.16 -2.14
CA CYS A 321 14.19 6.03 -3.24
C CYS A 321 14.06 4.76 -4.09
N GLY A 322 12.83 4.36 -4.38
CA GLY A 322 12.46 3.26 -5.26
C GLY A 322 12.42 1.88 -4.60
N VAL A 323 12.84 1.77 -3.33
CA VAL A 323 12.96 0.46 -2.66
C VAL A 323 11.60 -0.21 -2.42
N PRO A 324 10.58 0.47 -1.85
CA PRO A 324 9.25 -0.13 -1.72
C PRO A 324 8.64 -0.49 -3.07
N TYR A 325 8.69 0.41 -4.07
CA TYR A 325 8.20 0.14 -5.42
C TYR A 325 8.81 -1.13 -6.02
N GLY A 326 10.16 -1.23 -6.06
CA GLY A 326 10.85 -2.38 -6.65
C GLY A 326 10.67 -3.68 -5.87
N THR A 327 10.19 -3.61 -4.63
CA THR A 327 9.91 -4.78 -3.79
C THR A 327 8.47 -5.26 -3.96
N TYR A 328 7.50 -4.35 -3.87
CA TYR A 328 6.07 -4.65 -4.00
C TYR A 328 5.67 -4.92 -5.45
N PHE A 329 6.17 -4.15 -6.42
CA PHE A 329 5.81 -4.25 -7.84
C PHE A 329 6.97 -4.82 -8.66
N GLN A 330 7.07 -6.15 -8.68
CA GLN A 330 8.15 -6.85 -9.38
C GLN A 330 7.85 -7.00 -10.88
N MET A 331 7.96 -5.88 -11.59
CA MET A 331 7.81 -5.77 -13.04
C MET A 331 8.92 -6.52 -13.82
N PRO A 332 8.73 -6.84 -15.11
CA PRO A 332 9.71 -7.56 -15.94
C PRO A 332 10.89 -6.66 -16.35
N VAL A 333 11.58 -6.09 -15.36
CA VAL A 333 12.73 -5.20 -15.53
C VAL A 333 14.02 -5.98 -15.69
N SER A 334 15.01 -5.38 -16.35
CA SER A 334 16.30 -6.01 -16.65
C SER A 334 17.21 -6.15 -15.41
N ALA A 335 17.11 -5.20 -14.47
CA ALA A 335 17.89 -5.19 -13.24
C ALA A 335 17.23 -4.32 -12.15
N THR A 336 17.75 -4.41 -10.94
CA THR A 336 17.46 -3.45 -9.85
C THR A 336 17.83 -2.03 -10.29
N ASP A 337 17.00 -1.04 -9.91
CA ASP A 337 17.16 0.38 -10.27
C ASP A 337 17.22 0.63 -11.80
N LYS A 338 16.60 -0.28 -12.58
CA LYS A 338 16.30 -0.10 -14.01
C LYS A 338 14.81 -0.31 -14.26
N PRO A 339 13.93 0.54 -13.70
CA PRO A 339 12.49 0.28 -13.63
C PRO A 339 11.74 0.44 -14.97
N TRP A 340 12.46 0.59 -16.08
CA TRP A 340 11.90 0.59 -17.43
C TRP A 340 11.82 -0.83 -18.01
N TYR A 341 10.78 -1.09 -18.79
CA TYR A 341 10.55 -2.38 -19.43
C TYR A 341 9.63 -2.23 -20.64
N SER A 342 9.60 -3.26 -21.48
CA SER A 342 8.62 -3.38 -22.56
C SER A 342 7.85 -4.69 -22.42
N ILE A 343 6.60 -4.69 -22.88
CA ILE A 343 5.78 -5.91 -22.91
C ILE A 343 4.74 -5.83 -24.02
N GLU A 344 4.47 -6.95 -24.68
CA GLU A 344 3.37 -7.05 -25.63
C GLU A 344 2.18 -7.75 -24.98
N GLN A 345 0.99 -7.17 -25.16
CA GLN A 345 -0.28 -7.80 -24.80
C GLN A 345 -1.25 -7.61 -25.95
N GLY A 346 -1.80 -8.72 -26.46
CA GLY A 346 -2.63 -8.68 -27.67
C GLY A 346 -1.91 -7.98 -28.84
N PRO A 347 -2.53 -6.98 -29.49
CA PRO A 347 -1.95 -6.29 -30.63
C PRO A 347 -1.04 -5.10 -30.24
N ILE A 348 -0.84 -4.83 -28.94
CA ILE A 348 -0.18 -3.63 -28.44
C ILE A 348 1.21 -3.97 -27.88
N HIS A 349 2.21 -3.20 -28.28
CA HIS A 349 3.51 -3.13 -27.62
C HIS A 349 3.51 -1.94 -26.64
N PHE A 350 3.74 -2.21 -25.36
CA PHE A 350 3.88 -1.20 -24.33
C PHE A 350 5.35 -0.97 -24.03
N THR A 351 5.75 0.31 -24.04
CA THR A 351 7.07 0.76 -23.59
C THR A 351 6.86 1.59 -22.32
N VAL A 352 7.35 1.08 -21.20
CA VAL A 352 7.27 1.75 -19.90
C VAL A 352 8.63 2.34 -19.58
N ILE A 353 8.69 3.66 -19.57
CA ILE A 353 9.88 4.44 -19.20
C ILE A 353 9.83 4.80 -17.72
N SER A 354 10.98 5.15 -17.16
CA SER A 354 11.11 5.88 -15.92
C SER A 354 11.59 7.29 -16.19
N THR A 355 10.75 8.25 -15.84
CA THR A 355 11.06 9.68 -15.88
C THR A 355 12.06 10.08 -14.78
N GLU A 356 12.27 9.23 -13.78
CA GLU A 356 13.14 9.54 -12.63
C GLU A 356 14.57 9.02 -12.80
N HIS A 357 14.87 8.44 -13.97
CA HIS A 357 16.21 8.02 -14.37
C HIS A 357 16.57 8.72 -15.67
N ASP A 358 17.85 8.82 -16.01
CA ASP A 358 18.27 9.51 -17.24
C ASP A 358 17.58 8.92 -18.49
N PHE A 359 16.71 9.72 -19.09
CA PHE A 359 15.94 9.42 -20.29
C PHE A 359 16.41 10.25 -21.51
N THR A 360 17.57 10.90 -21.41
CA THR A 360 18.15 11.69 -22.50
C THR A 360 18.75 10.81 -23.61
N SER A 361 18.95 11.38 -24.80
CA SER A 361 19.50 10.64 -25.93
C SER A 361 20.88 10.05 -25.61
N GLY A 362 21.02 8.74 -25.78
CA GLY A 362 22.25 8.00 -25.49
C GLY A 362 22.29 7.38 -24.09
N SER A 363 21.31 7.67 -23.21
CA SER A 363 21.19 7.01 -21.91
C SER A 363 20.92 5.52 -22.06
N GLU A 364 21.16 4.75 -21.00
CA GLU A 364 20.91 3.31 -21.00
C GLU A 364 19.45 2.98 -21.32
N GLN A 365 18.53 3.77 -20.78
CA GLN A 365 17.09 3.58 -20.96
C GLN A 365 16.68 3.64 -22.43
N VAL A 366 17.15 4.68 -23.15
CA VAL A 366 16.84 4.90 -24.58
C VAL A 366 17.41 3.82 -25.50
N GLN A 367 18.41 3.07 -25.05
CA GLN A 367 19.01 1.98 -25.85
C GLN A 367 18.20 0.67 -25.78
N ILE A 368 17.29 0.55 -24.80
CA ILE A 368 16.55 -0.68 -24.47
C ILE A 368 15.07 -0.55 -24.81
N THR A 369 14.53 0.67 -24.78
CA THR A 369 13.18 1.05 -25.22
C THR A 369 13.15 1.33 -26.72
#